data_AF-A0A949IE65-F1
#
_entry.id   AF-A0A949IE65-F1
#
_cell.length_a   1.000
_cell.length_b   1.000
_cell.length_c   1.000
_cell.angle_alpha   90.00
_cell.angle_beta   90.00
_cell.angle_gamma   90.00
#
_symmetry.space_group_name_H-M   'P 1'
#
loop_
_entity.id
_entity.type
_entity.pdbx_description
1 polymer ?
#
loop_
_entity_poly.entity_id
_entity_poly.type
_entity_poly.pdbx_seq_one_letter_code
_entity_poly.pdbx_strand_id
1 'polypeptide(L)'
;MRRWTRPLLCLCFALGGSAAQGADPVKYNVNFAPSGNGTLDGLMKQTSALASLRTKLPPAPFALIGRARADETQFITVLHSLGYDDGRASITIDGMALDDPALLDHLNQLPDASQAKVQVNTQKGPLFTLGQVNINGLPPGFKPRPGIRAGQTANAAPILAASAKLTTDLRNAGYGFATVTPPYAA
;
A
#
# COMPACT_ATOMS: atom_id res chain seq x y z
N MET A 1 4.13 -60.83 -56.10
CA MET A 1 3.65 -60.48 -54.73
C MET A 1 4.48 -59.30 -54.22
N ARG A 2 3.79 -58.23 -53.85
CA ARG A 2 4.24 -56.82 -53.90
C ARG A 2 4.94 -56.41 -52.59
N ARG A 3 6.26 -56.17 -52.64
CA ARG A 3 7.07 -55.67 -51.51
C ARG A 3 6.88 -54.16 -51.39
N TRP A 4 6.26 -53.70 -50.31
CA TRP A 4 6.02 -52.29 -50.00
C TRP A 4 7.15 -51.73 -49.15
N THR A 5 8.02 -50.93 -49.77
CA THR A 5 8.94 -50.01 -49.11
C THR A 5 8.18 -48.71 -48.83
N ARG A 6 8.17 -48.26 -47.56
CA ARG A 6 7.69 -46.93 -47.16
C ARG A 6 8.90 -46.11 -46.68
N PRO A 7 9.27 -45.03 -47.38
CA PRO A 7 10.33 -44.13 -46.91
C PRO A 7 9.80 -43.03 -45.98
N LEU A 8 10.74 -42.53 -45.19
CA LEU A 8 10.77 -41.35 -44.31
C LEU A 8 9.76 -40.23 -44.57
N LEU A 9 9.26 -39.63 -43.49
CA LEU A 9 9.39 -38.18 -43.27
C LEU A 9 9.16 -37.82 -41.78
N CYS A 10 10.25 -37.70 -41.00
CA CYS A 10 10.22 -37.05 -39.69
C CYS A 10 10.44 -35.55 -39.89
N LEU A 11 9.36 -34.77 -39.87
CA LEU A 11 9.40 -33.32 -39.87
C LEU A 11 9.59 -32.85 -38.41
N CYS A 12 10.84 -32.73 -37.95
CA CYS A 12 11.15 -32.08 -36.69
C CYS A 12 10.97 -30.58 -36.86
N PHE A 13 9.80 -30.07 -36.46
CA PHE A 13 9.54 -28.65 -36.34
C PHE A 13 10.35 -28.12 -35.14
N ALA A 14 11.54 -27.58 -35.41
CA ALA A 14 12.32 -26.86 -34.41
C ALA A 14 11.62 -25.53 -34.11
N LEU A 15 10.70 -25.56 -33.14
CA LEU A 15 10.22 -24.35 -32.47
C LEU A 15 11.42 -23.76 -31.74
N GLY A 16 12.09 -22.82 -32.40
CA GLY A 16 13.01 -21.88 -31.77
C GLY A 16 12.21 -21.03 -30.78
N GLY A 17 12.00 -21.56 -29.58
CA GLY A 17 11.54 -20.79 -28.45
C GLY A 17 12.58 -19.72 -28.18
N SER A 18 12.28 -18.48 -28.56
CA SER A 18 12.95 -17.34 -27.98
C SER A 18 12.68 -17.43 -26.49
N ALA A 19 13.69 -17.80 -25.71
CA ALA A 19 13.64 -17.59 -24.28
C ALA A 19 13.34 -16.09 -24.13
N ALA A 20 12.16 -15.77 -23.61
CA ALA A 20 11.92 -14.42 -23.15
C ALA A 20 12.95 -14.22 -22.05
N GLN A 21 14.03 -13.50 -22.34
CA GLN A 21 14.96 -13.00 -21.33
C GLN A 21 14.12 -12.08 -20.43
N GLY A 22 13.52 -12.65 -19.40
CA GLY A 22 12.96 -11.87 -18.30
C GLY A 22 14.11 -11.11 -17.66
N ALA A 23 13.85 -9.86 -17.26
CA ALA A 23 14.86 -9.07 -16.56
C ALA A 23 15.36 -9.84 -15.33
N ASP A 24 16.67 -9.78 -15.09
CA ASP A 24 17.33 -10.57 -14.04
C ASP A 24 16.80 -10.17 -12.66
N PRO A 25 16.43 -11.15 -11.81
CA PRO A 25 15.75 -10.87 -10.55
C PRO A 25 16.69 -10.21 -9.53
N VAL A 26 16.22 -9.13 -8.90
CA VAL A 26 17.01 -8.34 -7.94
C VAL A 26 16.61 -8.69 -6.51
N LYS A 27 17.58 -9.19 -5.73
CA LYS A 27 17.43 -9.33 -4.27
C LYS A 27 17.49 -7.96 -3.62
N TYR A 28 16.74 -7.79 -2.53
CA TYR A 28 16.72 -6.52 -1.81
C TYR A 28 16.59 -6.73 -0.31
N ASN A 29 17.02 -5.72 0.45
CA ASN A 29 16.66 -5.56 1.84
C ASN A 29 15.85 -4.27 2.01
N VAL A 30 15.12 -4.16 3.12
CA VAL A 30 14.28 -2.99 3.42
C VAL A 30 14.61 -2.52 4.82
N ASN A 31 15.03 -1.28 4.93
CA ASN A 31 15.24 -0.60 6.19
C ASN A 31 14.16 0.48 6.38
N PHE A 32 13.58 0.51 7.58
CA PHE A 32 12.60 1.52 7.96
C PHE A 32 13.27 2.46 8.97
N ALA A 33 13.46 3.72 8.58
CA ALA A 33 13.92 4.74 9.52
C ALA A 33 12.87 4.92 10.62
N PRO A 34 13.27 4.98 11.90
CA PRO A 34 12.33 5.13 13.01
C PRO A 34 11.62 6.49 12.93
N SER A 35 10.29 6.47 12.99
CA SER A 35 9.48 7.70 12.97
C SER A 35 9.37 8.38 14.35
N GLY A 36 9.95 7.76 15.39
CA GLY A 36 9.75 8.13 16.79
C GLY A 36 8.34 7.81 17.32
N ASN A 37 7.58 6.95 16.64
CA ASN A 37 6.27 6.47 17.08
C ASN A 37 6.13 4.98 16.75
N GLY A 38 6.20 4.11 17.77
CA GLY A 38 6.22 2.66 17.56
C GLY A 38 4.95 2.10 16.92
N THR A 39 3.79 2.72 17.13
CA THR A 39 2.53 2.32 16.48
C THR A 39 2.59 2.62 14.98
N LEU A 40 3.07 3.79 14.59
CA LEU A 40 3.28 4.16 13.19
C LEU A 40 4.32 3.24 12.53
N ASP A 41 5.47 3.03 13.19
CA ASP A 41 6.53 2.15 12.68
C ASP A 41 6.03 0.70 12.46
N GLY A 42 5.18 0.21 13.37
CA GLY A 42 4.54 -1.10 13.24
C GLY A 42 3.58 -1.18 12.06
N LEU A 43 2.71 -0.18 11.91
CA LEU A 43 1.73 -0.12 10.81
C LEU A 43 2.40 0.01 9.44
N MET A 44 3.49 0.78 9.33
CA MET A 44 4.27 0.89 8.10
C MET A 44 4.84 -0.46 7.69
N LYS A 45 5.46 -1.19 8.64
CA LYS A 45 6.00 -2.53 8.39
C LYS A 45 4.91 -3.53 8.01
N GLN A 46 3.75 -3.47 8.66
CA GLN A 46 2.62 -4.36 8.38
C GLN A 46 1.99 -4.11 7.01
N THR A 47 1.93 -2.85 6.57
CA THR A 47 1.33 -2.44 5.29
C THR A 47 2.25 -2.73 4.10
N SER A 48 3.56 -2.77 4.34
CA SER A 48 4.57 -2.83 3.28
C SER A 48 4.59 -4.16 2.50
N ALA A 49 4.35 -4.08 1.19
CA ALA A 49 4.61 -5.18 0.26
C ALA A 49 6.11 -5.46 0.15
N LEU A 50 6.97 -4.44 0.24
CA LEU A 50 8.43 -4.60 0.30
C LEU A 50 8.83 -5.49 1.50
N ALA A 51 8.27 -5.25 2.68
CA ALA A 51 8.58 -6.04 3.88
C ALA A 51 8.04 -7.47 3.78
N SER A 52 6.78 -7.65 3.36
CA SER A 52 6.12 -8.96 3.32
C SER A 52 6.67 -9.90 2.24
N LEU A 53 7.15 -9.34 1.11
CA LEU A 53 7.61 -10.12 -0.04
C LEU A 53 9.14 -10.24 -0.15
N ARG A 54 9.92 -9.65 0.77
CA ARG A 54 11.40 -9.69 0.73
C ARG A 54 12.01 -11.09 0.79
N THR A 55 11.32 -12.05 1.39
CA THR A 55 11.77 -13.45 1.53
C THR A 55 11.17 -14.37 0.46
N LYS A 56 10.40 -13.82 -0.49
CA LYS A 56 9.82 -14.55 -1.61
C LYS A 56 10.75 -14.49 -2.82
N LEU A 57 10.30 -15.02 -3.96
CA LEU A 57 11.04 -14.96 -5.21
C LEU A 57 11.41 -13.49 -5.52
N PRO A 58 12.69 -13.17 -5.80
CA PRO A 58 13.08 -11.79 -6.02
C PRO A 58 12.42 -11.23 -7.28
N PRO A 59 11.92 -9.98 -7.23
CA PRO A 59 11.26 -9.34 -8.36
C PRO A 59 12.26 -8.93 -9.45
N ALA A 60 11.77 -8.76 -10.68
CA ALA A 60 12.49 -8.01 -11.70
C ALA A 60 12.70 -6.54 -11.26
N PRO A 61 13.75 -5.83 -11.75
CA PRO A 61 14.07 -4.44 -11.42
C PRO A 61 12.87 -3.49 -11.47
N PHE A 62 12.15 -3.46 -12.59
CA PHE A 62 10.98 -2.61 -12.76
C PHE A 62 9.87 -2.93 -11.75
N ALA A 63 9.71 -4.21 -11.40
CA ALA A 63 8.71 -4.67 -10.44
C ALA A 63 9.09 -4.29 -9.00
N LEU A 64 10.39 -4.23 -8.66
CA LEU A 64 10.86 -3.69 -7.39
C LEU A 64 10.54 -2.20 -7.27
N ILE A 65 10.82 -1.41 -8.30
CA ILE A 65 10.49 0.03 -8.34
C ILE A 65 8.98 0.24 -8.21
N GLY A 66 8.18 -0.50 -8.99
CA GLY A 66 6.72 -0.42 -8.93
C GLY A 66 6.17 -0.76 -7.53
N ARG A 67 6.73 -1.77 -6.88
CA ARG A 67 6.39 -2.13 -5.49
C ARG A 67 6.74 -1.02 -4.50
N ALA A 68 7.91 -0.41 -4.64
CA ALA A 68 8.32 0.71 -3.79
C ALA A 68 7.37 1.91 -3.96
N ARG A 69 6.97 2.26 -5.19
CA ARG A 69 6.00 3.34 -5.44
C ARG A 69 4.63 3.06 -4.82
N ALA A 70 4.18 1.81 -4.88
CA ALA A 70 2.93 1.40 -4.25
C ALA A 70 3.01 1.53 -2.72
N ASP A 71 4.09 1.06 -2.10
CA ASP A 71 4.32 1.18 -0.67
C ASP A 71 4.40 2.66 -0.23
N GLU A 72 5.09 3.52 -0.96
CA GLU A 72 5.18 4.97 -0.68
C GLU A 72 3.79 5.62 -0.64
N THR A 73 2.93 5.29 -1.60
CA THR A 73 1.54 5.77 -1.64
C THR A 73 0.71 5.25 -0.46
N GLN A 74 0.88 3.97 -0.10
CA GLN A 74 0.20 3.38 1.05
C GLN A 74 0.68 3.99 2.37
N PHE A 75 1.96 4.32 2.50
CA PHE A 75 2.51 4.95 3.70
C PHE A 75 1.95 6.35 3.93
N ILE A 76 1.73 7.14 2.87
CA ILE A 76 1.01 8.41 2.96
C ILE A 76 -0.41 8.18 3.49
N THR A 77 -1.10 7.16 3.00
CA THR A 77 -2.44 6.77 3.50
C THR A 77 -2.42 6.39 4.98
N VAL A 78 -1.39 5.65 5.42
CA VAL A 78 -1.21 5.28 6.84
C VAL A 78 -1.01 6.53 7.70
N LEU A 79 -0.19 7.49 7.27
CA LEU A 79 0.01 8.76 7.98
C LEU A 79 -1.31 9.51 8.17
N HIS A 80 -2.06 9.71 7.08
CA HIS A 80 -3.35 10.40 7.12
C HIS A 80 -4.35 9.66 8.03
N SER A 81 -4.35 8.32 8.00
CA SER A 81 -5.26 7.52 8.83
C SER A 81 -5.05 7.71 10.34
N LEU A 82 -3.85 8.15 10.74
CA LEU A 82 -3.45 8.41 12.12
C LEU A 82 -3.46 9.91 12.48
N GLY A 83 -4.07 10.75 11.62
CA GLY A 83 -4.19 12.19 11.85
C GLY A 83 -2.93 13.00 11.51
N TYR A 84 -2.03 12.46 10.70
CA TYR A 84 -0.86 13.17 10.18
C TYR A 84 -1.11 13.60 8.71
N ASP A 85 -2.05 14.52 8.48
CA ASP A 85 -2.53 14.88 7.13
C ASP A 85 -1.52 15.66 6.28
N ASP A 86 -0.47 16.24 6.88
CA ASP A 86 0.70 16.81 6.17
C ASP A 86 1.91 15.87 6.26
N GLY A 87 1.64 14.59 6.52
CA GLY A 87 2.66 13.55 6.58
C GLY A 87 3.22 13.23 5.19
N ARG A 88 4.51 12.91 5.14
CA ARG A 88 5.20 12.49 3.92
C ARG A 88 5.91 11.17 4.15
N ALA A 89 5.96 10.36 3.12
CA ALA A 89 6.81 9.18 3.04
C ALA A 89 7.72 9.32 1.82
N SER A 90 8.95 8.82 1.94
CA SER A 90 9.85 8.69 0.81
C SER A 90 10.54 7.34 0.84
N ILE A 91 10.74 6.76 -0.34
CA ILE A 91 11.51 5.54 -0.50
C ILE A 91 12.66 5.79 -1.48
N THR A 92 13.84 5.27 -1.15
CA THR A 92 14.99 5.25 -2.06
C THR A 92 15.50 3.84 -2.23
N ILE A 93 16.06 3.53 -3.39
CA ILE A 93 16.72 2.25 -3.66
C ILE A 93 18.18 2.54 -3.98
N ASP A 94 19.11 1.98 -3.21
CA ASP A 94 20.55 2.29 -3.27
C ASP A 94 20.86 3.79 -3.18
N GLY A 95 20.02 4.53 -2.46
CA GLY A 95 20.13 5.99 -2.30
C GLY A 95 19.57 6.81 -3.46
N MET A 96 19.10 6.18 -4.53
CA MET A 96 18.45 6.85 -5.66
C MET A 96 16.94 7.00 -5.40
N ALA A 97 16.37 8.14 -5.81
CA ALA A 97 14.93 8.39 -5.74
C ALA A 97 14.18 7.47 -6.73
N LEU A 98 12.92 7.15 -6.44
CA LEU A 98 12.15 6.23 -7.29
C LEU A 98 11.93 6.76 -8.71
N ASP A 99 11.90 8.09 -8.87
CA ASP A 99 11.75 8.83 -10.13
C ASP A 99 13.07 9.19 -10.82
N ASP A 100 14.21 8.77 -10.25
CA ASP A 100 15.49 8.90 -10.92
C ASP A 100 15.48 8.08 -12.23
N PRO A 101 15.69 8.71 -13.40
CA PRO A 101 15.67 8.02 -14.69
C PRO A 101 16.77 6.95 -14.81
N ALA A 102 17.87 7.05 -14.04
CA ALA A 102 18.97 6.10 -14.06
C ALA A 102 18.72 4.86 -13.17
N LEU A 103 17.70 4.89 -12.30
CA LEU A 103 17.47 3.83 -11.32
C LEU A 103 17.23 2.45 -11.97
N LEU A 104 16.47 2.39 -13.07
CA LEU A 104 16.20 1.13 -13.74
C LEU A 104 17.48 0.50 -14.29
N ASP A 105 18.30 1.30 -14.99
CA ASP A 105 19.56 0.84 -15.57
C ASP A 105 20.56 0.44 -14.48
N HIS A 106 20.61 1.19 -13.37
CA HIS A 106 21.40 0.83 -12.19
C HIS A 106 21.00 -0.55 -11.65
N LEU A 107 19.70 -0.81 -11.48
CA LEU A 107 19.22 -2.09 -10.98
C LEU A 107 19.45 -3.26 -11.95
N ASN A 108 19.40 -3.02 -13.27
CA ASN A 108 19.72 -4.02 -14.28
C ASN A 108 21.21 -4.40 -14.30
N GLN A 109 22.09 -3.52 -13.79
CA GLN A 109 23.54 -3.71 -13.77
C GLN A 109 24.05 -4.23 -12.41
N LEU A 110 23.16 -4.45 -11.44
CA LEU A 110 23.54 -4.99 -10.14
C LEU A 110 24.15 -6.39 -10.30
N PRO A 111 25.33 -6.66 -9.70
CA PRO A 111 25.89 -8.01 -9.71
C PRO A 111 24.94 -9.01 -9.01
N ASP A 112 24.85 -10.26 -9.49
CA ASP A 112 23.94 -11.31 -8.97
C ASP A 112 24.02 -11.56 -7.45
N ALA A 113 25.20 -11.32 -6.86
CA ALA A 113 25.44 -11.48 -5.43
C ALA A 113 25.00 -10.26 -4.59
N SER A 114 24.69 -9.13 -5.23
CA SER A 114 24.34 -7.88 -4.57
C SER A 114 22.88 -7.88 -4.12
N GLN A 115 22.60 -7.08 -3.10
CA GLN A 115 21.23 -6.78 -2.68
C GLN A 115 21.00 -5.27 -2.75
N ALA A 116 19.96 -4.86 -3.46
CA ALA A 116 19.51 -3.48 -3.48
C ALA A 116 19.06 -3.06 -2.07
N LYS A 117 19.45 -1.85 -1.66
CA LYS A 117 19.14 -1.29 -0.35
C LYS A 117 17.92 -0.39 -0.45
N VAL A 118 16.77 -0.88 0.00
CA VAL A 118 15.56 -0.06 0.06
C VAL A 118 15.51 0.65 1.41
N GLN A 119 15.49 1.97 1.38
CA GLN A 119 15.37 2.81 2.57
C GLN A 119 14.01 3.52 2.56
N VAL A 120 13.23 3.29 3.61
CA VAL A 120 11.95 3.97 3.85
C VAL A 120 12.18 5.07 4.88
N ASN A 121 11.75 6.28 4.57
CA ASN A 121 11.76 7.43 5.47
C ASN A 121 10.35 8.00 5.60
N THR A 122 10.05 8.53 6.78
CA THR A 122 8.76 9.18 7.05
C THR A 122 8.98 10.51 7.76
N GLN A 123 8.19 11.50 7.38
CA GLN A 123 8.08 12.79 8.04
C GLN A 123 6.63 12.92 8.49
N LYS A 124 6.39 12.89 9.80
CA LYS A 124 5.01 12.89 10.33
C LYS A 124 4.28 14.22 10.09
N GLY A 125 4.98 15.35 10.11
CA GLY A 125 4.31 16.65 10.20
C GLY A 125 3.55 16.83 11.55
N PRO A 126 2.66 17.83 11.64
CA PRO A 126 1.84 18.04 12.83
C PRO A 126 0.78 16.96 12.99
N LEU A 127 0.42 16.68 14.26
CA LEU A 127 -0.72 15.83 14.58
C LEU A 127 -2.00 16.68 14.60
N PHE A 128 -2.94 16.37 13.72
CA PHE A 128 -4.21 17.07 13.62
C PHE A 128 -5.21 16.55 14.64
N THR A 129 -6.08 17.44 15.10
CA THR A 129 -7.19 17.15 16.00
C THR A 129 -8.51 17.60 15.39
N LEU A 130 -9.60 16.97 15.81
CA LEU A 130 -10.94 17.35 15.38
C LEU A 130 -11.29 18.73 15.94
N GLY A 131 -11.42 19.75 15.08
CA GLY A 131 -11.81 21.09 15.52
C GLY A 131 -13.25 21.13 16.03
N GLN A 132 -14.19 20.63 15.23
CA GLN A 132 -15.61 20.52 15.57
C GLN A 132 -16.20 19.22 15.02
N VAL A 133 -17.27 18.74 15.65
CA VAL A 133 -18.03 17.57 15.19
C VAL A 133 -19.50 17.98 15.11
N ASN A 134 -19.99 18.19 13.89
CA ASN A 134 -21.37 18.60 13.62
C ASN A 134 -22.15 17.42 13.06
N ILE A 135 -23.32 17.13 13.65
CA ILE A 135 -24.23 16.07 13.20
C ILE A 135 -25.58 16.71 12.91
N ASN A 136 -25.97 16.68 11.64
CA ASN A 136 -27.20 17.32 11.16
C ASN A 136 -28.24 16.26 10.77
N GLY A 137 -29.51 16.67 10.63
CA GLY A 137 -30.60 15.78 10.17
C GLY A 137 -31.06 14.76 11.20
N LEU A 138 -30.84 15.01 12.49
CA LEU A 138 -31.28 14.11 13.56
C LEU A 138 -32.77 14.26 13.87
N PRO A 139 -33.46 13.16 14.23
CA PRO A 139 -34.83 13.24 14.72
C PRO A 139 -34.96 14.10 15.99
N PRO A 140 -36.10 14.79 16.21
CA PRO A 140 -36.33 15.58 17.41
C PRO A 140 -36.12 14.78 18.70
N GLY A 141 -35.38 15.35 19.65
CA GLY A 141 -35.10 14.74 20.95
C GLY A 141 -34.05 13.62 20.95
N PHE A 142 -33.56 13.18 19.79
CA PHE A 142 -32.48 12.20 19.72
C PHE A 142 -31.13 12.85 20.09
N LYS A 143 -30.43 12.26 21.06
CA LYS A 143 -29.11 12.72 21.51
C LYS A 143 -28.01 11.85 20.90
N PRO A 144 -27.24 12.34 19.91
CA PRO A 144 -26.25 11.54 19.22
C PRO A 144 -25.06 11.24 20.15
N ARG A 145 -24.54 10.02 20.07
CA ARG A 145 -23.32 9.59 20.78
C ARG A 145 -22.35 8.98 19.77
N PRO A 146 -21.69 9.80 18.95
CA PRO A 146 -20.89 9.31 17.82
C PRO A 146 -19.59 8.60 18.25
N GLY A 147 -19.21 8.67 19.53
CA GLY A 147 -17.94 8.09 20.01
C GLY A 147 -16.70 8.92 19.63
N ILE A 148 -16.91 10.11 19.08
CA ILE A 148 -15.89 11.09 18.72
C ILE A 148 -16.25 12.46 19.30
N ARG A 149 -15.26 13.29 19.59
CA ARG A 149 -15.43 14.65 20.15
C ARG A 149 -14.39 15.63 19.62
N ALA A 150 -14.69 16.92 19.69
CA ALA A 150 -13.72 17.97 19.42
C ALA A 150 -12.48 17.84 20.34
N GLY A 151 -11.32 18.22 19.82
CA GLY A 151 -10.01 18.16 20.49
C GLY A 151 -9.34 16.79 20.52
N GLN A 152 -10.02 15.71 20.13
CA GLN A 152 -9.36 14.40 20.00
C GLN A 152 -8.55 14.32 18.70
N THR A 153 -7.56 13.42 18.64
CA THR A 153 -6.80 13.14 17.41
C THR A 153 -7.70 12.79 16.24
N ALA A 154 -7.39 13.34 15.06
CA ALA A 154 -8.11 13.11 13.81
C ALA A 154 -7.81 11.72 13.19
N ASN A 155 -7.94 10.65 13.99
CA ASN A 155 -7.77 9.28 13.50
C ASN A 155 -8.96 8.88 12.63
N ALA A 156 -8.70 8.36 11.43
CA ALA A 156 -9.75 8.00 10.47
C ALA A 156 -10.66 6.87 10.98
N ALA A 157 -10.12 5.85 11.65
CA ALA A 157 -10.91 4.69 12.07
C ALA A 157 -12.06 5.03 13.04
N PRO A 158 -11.85 5.80 14.13
CA PRO A 158 -12.95 6.29 14.97
C PRO A 158 -13.96 7.17 14.23
N ILE A 159 -13.49 8.02 13.30
CA ILE A 159 -14.34 8.93 12.53
C ILE A 159 -15.28 8.15 11.60
N LEU A 160 -14.75 7.17 10.87
CA LEU A 160 -15.56 6.31 10.00
C LEU A 160 -16.53 5.43 10.81
N ALA A 161 -16.07 4.91 11.95
CA ALA A 161 -16.91 4.11 12.84
C ALA A 161 -18.10 4.89 13.43
N ALA A 162 -17.98 6.20 13.59
CA ALA A 162 -19.05 7.05 14.12
C ALA A 162 -20.34 6.96 13.28
N SER A 163 -20.25 6.87 11.95
CA SER A 163 -21.42 6.80 11.07
C SER A 163 -22.18 5.47 11.21
N ALA A 164 -21.44 4.36 11.25
CA ALA A 164 -22.00 3.04 11.48
C ALA A 164 -22.65 2.95 12.88
N LYS A 165 -22.00 3.54 13.89
CA LYS A 165 -22.52 3.62 15.25
C LYS A 165 -23.82 4.43 15.31
N LEU A 166 -23.84 5.63 14.75
CA LEU A 166 -25.04 6.48 14.75
C LEU A 166 -26.21 5.82 14.00
N THR A 167 -25.94 5.16 12.88
CA THR A 167 -26.97 4.40 12.14
C THR A 167 -27.57 3.31 13.02
N THR A 168 -26.71 2.57 13.73
CA THR A 168 -27.14 1.53 14.67
C THR A 168 -27.96 2.11 15.83
N ASP A 169 -27.48 3.19 16.44
CA ASP A 169 -28.14 3.85 17.56
C ASP A 169 -29.53 4.39 17.16
N LEU A 170 -29.68 4.94 15.95
CA LEU A 170 -30.96 5.40 15.40
C LEU A 170 -31.93 4.23 15.17
N ARG A 171 -31.47 3.15 14.55
CA ARG A 171 -32.32 1.97 14.32
C ARG A 171 -32.80 1.34 15.63
N ASN A 172 -31.91 1.26 16.61
CA ASN A 172 -32.25 0.77 17.95
C ASN A 172 -33.25 1.69 18.69
N ALA A 173 -33.30 2.97 18.33
CA ALA A 173 -34.28 3.93 18.85
C ALA A 173 -35.62 3.94 18.07
N GLY A 174 -35.84 3.00 17.15
CA GLY A 174 -37.08 2.86 16.39
C GLY A 174 -37.07 3.51 15.01
N TYR A 175 -35.98 4.16 14.60
CA TYR A 175 -35.83 4.72 13.26
C TYR A 175 -35.35 3.67 12.27
N GLY A 176 -36.22 2.70 11.93
CA GLY A 176 -35.86 1.50 11.15
C GLY A 176 -35.23 1.76 9.77
N PHE A 177 -35.60 2.87 9.13
CA PHE A 177 -35.05 3.29 7.83
C PHE A 177 -33.92 4.32 7.93
N ALA A 178 -33.40 4.59 9.13
CA ALA A 178 -32.34 5.56 9.31
C ALA A 178 -31.07 5.18 8.54
N THR A 179 -30.47 6.20 7.93
CA THR A 179 -29.17 6.17 7.26
C THR A 179 -28.33 7.34 7.74
N VAL A 180 -27.03 7.11 7.88
CA VAL A 180 -26.05 8.16 8.17
C VAL A 180 -25.02 8.14 7.04
N THR A 181 -24.86 9.27 6.38
CA THR A 181 -23.88 9.41 5.29
C THR A 181 -22.45 9.33 5.84
N PRO A 182 -21.47 8.91 5.02
CA PRO A 182 -20.06 8.97 5.41
C PRO A 182 -19.66 10.36 5.90
N PRO A 183 -18.73 10.45 6.87
CA PRO A 183 -18.23 11.73 7.33
C PRO A 183 -17.39 12.39 6.23
N TYR A 184 -17.45 13.71 6.16
CA TYR A 184 -16.56 14.50 5.31
C TYR A 184 -15.87 15.56 6.17
N ALA A 185 -14.62 15.86 5.84
CA ALA A 185 -13.91 17.01 6.36
C ALA A 185 -14.14 18.21 5.43
N ALA A 186 -14.38 19.37 6.00
CA ALA A 186 -14.57 20.64 5.29
C ALA A 186 -13.54 21.66 5.75
#